data_AF-A0A8H6IBE2-F1
#
_entry.id   AF-A0A8H6IBE2-F1
#
_cell.length_a   1.000
_cell.length_b   1.000
_cell.length_c   1.000
_cell.angle_alpha   90.00
_cell.angle_beta   90.00
_cell.angle_gamma   90.00
#
_symmetry.space_group_name_H-M   'P 1'
#
loop_
_entity.id
_entity.type
_entity.pdbx_description
1 polymer ?
#
loop_
_entity_poly.entity_id
_entity_poly.type
_entity_poly.pdbx_seq_one_letter_code
_entity_poly.pdbx_strand_id
1 'polypeptide(L)'
;MDNILQIYELTKLVCEEINDSPTLYAMALTCHALSEPSLDVLWRNIYSFEPLLCCLPPDLLYESNFTSEDSVLSKITLVGNRRTPTGADLDRYLSCYARRIQRFVLRPTEKMKIMSTEFLSALKFATGGVPGALCPNIKEFYLLATPWSAHHSIPGLIIQLASTLPLVIGESDSVEAFGVLAASPFSDDVQAIYEVLQRAPCIKTLMLSIDSISPNALTGPIFDNWLAPSWLSPRWTNLEYLQVDSITGASVDHLASLPNLATFILADQTDVLTNPPCVVTSNTEKFRALRELRVHSRRLEIATRLVRHLPPRSSLRILECTTPQPATLNEATDAIYAAEAHTSPFTLESLRLEDCVVPDLDQSQPLDFDVNNPHSPLARYLDANIRISCFLPFSRLRELSLCFYPRVSVSPEDIALIPTSWPNLTVLNLRGTFPILRQPTLDHTHLVYLIERCPSIRVLGLPVDVRRVQGTESIPGGRFPLQKLYVCGSPIDSSERVQAFMQTNLPEVEVVVRYQTWLYTNSESEMVWAEVWGDIGD
;
A
#
# COMPACT_ATOMS: atom_id res chain seq x y z
N MET A 1 23.50 42.29 -1.19
CA MET A 1 22.75 41.23 -0.51
C MET A 1 21.44 41.76 0.07
N ASP A 2 21.41 43.01 0.57
CA ASP A 2 20.22 43.61 1.20
C ASP A 2 18.94 43.62 0.35
N ASN A 3 19.03 43.71 -0.98
CA ASN A 3 17.85 43.64 -1.87
C ASN A 3 17.23 42.23 -1.97
N ILE A 4 17.98 41.16 -1.70
CA ILE A 4 17.45 39.78 -1.81
C ILE A 4 16.55 39.47 -0.62
N LEU A 5 16.89 39.97 0.57
CA LEU A 5 16.10 39.78 1.79
C LEU A 5 14.78 40.55 1.78
N GLN A 6 14.59 41.48 0.84
CA GLN A 6 13.33 42.21 0.66
C GLN A 6 12.35 41.50 -0.29
N ILE A 7 12.80 40.48 -1.02
CA ILE A 7 11.98 39.72 -1.95
C ILE A 7 11.48 38.47 -1.22
N TYR A 8 10.20 38.50 -0.80
CA TYR A 8 9.59 37.45 -0.01
C TYR A 8 9.73 36.07 -0.69
N GLU A 9 9.53 35.99 -2.00
CA GLU A 9 9.64 34.75 -2.79
C GLU A 9 11.04 34.14 -2.68
N LEU A 10 12.10 34.95 -2.73
CA LEU A 10 13.48 34.47 -2.62
C LEU A 10 13.78 34.01 -1.19
N THR A 11 13.35 34.78 -0.18
CA THR A 11 13.53 34.37 1.22
C THR A 11 12.75 33.12 1.57
N LYS A 12 11.57 32.94 0.99
CA LYS A 12 10.76 31.73 1.14
C LYS A 12 11.45 30.54 0.50
N LEU A 13 11.97 30.66 -0.73
CA LEU A 13 12.75 29.59 -1.37
C LEU A 13 13.96 29.18 -0.50
N VAL A 14 14.68 30.15 0.07
CA VAL A 14 15.80 29.85 1.00
C VAL A 14 15.31 29.08 2.23
N CYS A 15 14.17 29.48 2.81
CA CYS A 15 13.58 28.75 3.94
C CYS A 15 13.09 27.35 3.53
N GLU A 16 12.58 27.17 2.31
CA GLU A 16 12.08 25.88 1.81
C GLU A 16 13.20 24.84 1.65
N GLU A 17 14.44 25.26 1.41
CA GLU A 17 15.62 24.39 1.36
C GLU A 17 16.08 23.93 2.76
N ILE A 18 15.56 24.53 3.84
CA ILE A 18 15.94 24.19 5.21
C ILE A 18 15.00 23.11 5.75
N ASN A 19 15.56 21.90 5.90
CA ASN A 19 14.81 20.73 6.37
C ASN A 19 14.73 20.61 7.90
N ASP A 20 15.28 21.57 8.66
CA ASP A 20 15.41 21.52 10.11
C ASP A 20 14.56 22.60 10.81
N SER A 21 13.59 22.17 11.63
CA SER A 21 12.66 23.05 12.35
C SER A 21 13.34 24.00 13.35
N PRO A 22 14.33 23.57 14.17
CA PRO A 22 15.13 24.48 15.01
C PRO A 22 15.80 25.60 14.22
N THR A 23 16.37 25.29 13.06
CA THR A 23 17.01 26.30 12.20
C THR A 23 15.99 27.29 11.65
N LEU A 24 14.84 26.82 11.17
CA LEU A 24 13.73 27.69 10.73
C LEU A 24 13.20 28.56 11.87
N TYR A 25 13.10 28.01 13.08
CA TYR A 25 12.72 28.76 14.26
C TYR A 25 13.74 29.85 14.60
N ALA A 26 15.03 29.52 14.61
CA ALA A 26 16.09 30.49 14.84
C ALA A 26 16.06 31.61 13.77
N MET A 27 15.85 31.26 12.50
CA MET A 27 15.69 32.23 11.42
C MET A 27 14.48 33.14 11.64
N ALA A 28 13.34 32.58 12.05
CA ALA A 28 12.15 33.37 12.34
C ALA A 28 12.41 34.42 13.44
N LEU A 29 13.30 34.11 14.40
CA LEU A 29 13.68 35.02 15.49
C LEU A 29 14.79 36.02 15.13
N THR A 30 15.50 35.82 14.00
CA THR A 30 16.68 36.66 13.67
C THR A 30 16.32 38.06 13.20
N CYS A 31 15.39 38.20 12.26
CA CYS A 31 14.96 39.49 11.73
C CYS A 31 13.55 39.44 11.12
N HIS A 32 12.91 40.61 11.00
CA HIS A 32 11.55 40.73 10.45
C HIS A 32 11.42 40.21 9.02
N ALA A 33 12.46 40.38 8.19
CA ALA A 33 12.44 39.94 6.79
C ALA A 33 12.36 38.40 6.66
N LEU A 34 12.97 37.66 7.59
CA LEU A 34 12.96 36.20 7.60
C LEU A 34 11.83 35.62 8.46
N SER A 35 11.27 36.41 9.38
CA SER A 35 10.20 35.98 10.28
C SER A 35 9.03 35.32 9.55
N GLU A 36 8.40 36.01 8.60
CA GLU A 36 7.22 35.50 7.90
C GLU A 36 7.53 34.27 7.03
N PRO A 37 8.52 34.29 6.12
CA PRO A 37 8.87 33.12 5.30
C PRO A 37 9.27 31.89 6.13
N SER A 38 10.05 32.08 7.19
CA SER A 38 10.47 30.97 8.06
C SER A 38 9.29 30.37 8.82
N LEU A 39 8.37 31.20 9.33
CA LEU A 39 7.14 30.71 9.98
C LEU A 39 6.21 30.02 8.99
N ASP A 40 6.10 30.49 7.75
CA ASP A 40 5.32 29.82 6.71
C ASP A 40 5.84 28.41 6.45
N VAL A 41 7.15 28.24 6.32
CA VAL A 41 7.76 26.91 6.13
C VAL A 41 7.61 26.04 7.37
N LEU A 42 7.85 26.60 8.57
CA LEU A 42 7.80 25.87 9.84
C LEU A 42 6.40 25.33 10.16
N TRP A 43 5.35 26.10 9.89
CA TRP A 43 3.96 25.73 10.20
C TRP A 43 3.20 25.08 9.04
N ARG A 44 3.80 25.02 7.84
CA ARG A 44 3.18 24.44 6.64
C ARG A 44 2.70 23.01 6.84
N ASN A 45 3.53 22.19 7.49
CA ASN A 45 3.26 20.78 7.75
C ASN A 45 3.18 20.54 9.27
N ILE A 46 2.03 20.10 9.76
CA ILE A 46 1.88 19.72 11.18
C ILE A 46 1.49 18.24 11.30
N TYR A 47 2.03 17.60 12.34
CA TYR A 47 1.91 16.15 12.55
C TYR A 47 1.11 15.76 13.80
N SER A 48 0.63 16.75 14.56
CA SER A 48 -0.16 16.60 15.77
C SER A 48 -0.90 17.91 16.08
N PHE A 49 -1.78 17.89 17.08
CA PHE A 49 -2.41 19.11 17.61
C PHE A 49 -1.54 19.86 18.61
N GLU A 50 -0.35 19.36 18.94
CA GLU A 50 0.54 19.99 19.93
C GLU A 50 0.91 21.45 19.59
N PRO A 51 1.17 21.83 18.32
CA PRO A 51 1.43 23.23 17.98
C PRO A 51 0.26 24.17 18.35
N LEU A 52 -1.00 23.72 18.17
CA LEU A 52 -2.18 24.45 18.64
C LEU A 52 -2.15 24.57 20.17
N LEU A 53 -1.95 23.45 20.88
CA LEU A 53 -1.95 23.43 22.35
C LEU A 53 -0.88 24.36 22.95
N CYS A 54 0.30 24.43 22.36
CA CYS A 54 1.40 25.31 22.78
C CYS A 54 1.10 26.81 22.58
N CYS A 55 0.10 27.15 21.78
CA CYS A 55 -0.32 28.54 21.59
C CYS A 55 -1.36 29.00 22.62
N LEU A 56 -1.92 28.07 23.42
CA LEU A 56 -2.99 28.35 24.36
C LEU A 56 -2.45 28.77 25.74
N PRO A 57 -3.22 29.54 26.52
CA PRO A 57 -2.85 29.88 27.89
C PRO A 57 -2.66 28.63 28.78
N PRO A 58 -1.59 28.54 29.60
CA PRO A 58 -1.36 27.37 30.44
C PRO A 58 -2.46 27.10 31.49
N ASP A 59 -3.16 28.14 31.93
CA ASP A 59 -4.31 28.04 32.85
C ASP A 59 -5.54 27.41 32.20
N LEU A 60 -5.59 27.36 30.87
CA LEU A 60 -6.69 26.76 30.11
C LEU A 60 -6.60 25.23 30.12
N LEU A 61 -5.40 24.65 30.22
CA LEU A 61 -5.16 23.24 29.94
C LEU A 61 -4.94 22.42 31.21
N TYR A 62 -5.43 21.18 31.22
CA TYR A 62 -4.94 20.14 32.11
C TYR A 62 -4.59 18.91 31.29
N GLU A 63 -3.58 18.18 31.77
CA GLU A 63 -3.10 16.96 31.14
C GLU A 63 -3.43 15.77 32.06
N SER A 64 -4.02 14.73 31.49
CA SER A 64 -4.19 13.43 32.13
C SER A 64 -3.48 12.36 31.31
N ASN A 65 -2.58 11.62 31.97
CA ASN A 65 -1.83 10.55 31.33
C ASN A 65 -2.66 9.27 31.31
N PHE A 66 -2.77 8.67 30.14
CA PHE A 66 -3.35 7.35 29.94
C PHE A 66 -2.23 6.41 29.49
N THR A 67 -2.01 5.37 30.28
CA THR A 67 -1.19 4.22 29.89
C THR A 67 -2.13 3.16 29.35
N SER A 68 -2.06 2.90 28.03
CA SER A 68 -2.69 1.71 27.45
C SER A 68 -1.79 0.50 27.70
N GLU A 69 -2.40 -0.67 27.91
CA GLU A 69 -1.67 -1.95 27.93
C GLU A 69 -1.15 -2.33 26.52
N ASP A 70 -1.63 -1.64 25.47
CA ASP A 70 -1.18 -1.82 24.09
C ASP A 70 0.19 -1.18 23.82
N SER A 71 1.13 -2.01 23.36
CA SER A 71 2.54 -1.67 23.17
C SER A 71 2.84 -0.50 22.22
N VAL A 72 1.94 -0.17 21.28
CA VAL A 72 2.15 0.87 20.24
C VAL A 72 1.89 2.29 20.77
N LEU A 73 1.05 2.44 21.80
CA LEU A 73 0.65 3.74 22.38
C LEU A 73 0.78 3.73 23.90
N SER A 74 1.97 3.38 24.39
CA SER A 74 2.22 3.21 25.82
C SER A 74 1.97 4.48 26.67
N LYS A 75 1.96 5.69 26.08
CA LYS A 75 1.70 6.97 26.78
C LYS A 75 0.92 7.98 25.93
N ILE A 76 -0.40 7.92 26.01
CA ILE A 76 -1.26 8.98 25.48
C ILE A 76 -1.50 10.02 26.56
N THR A 77 -1.36 11.31 26.22
CA THR A 77 -1.78 12.40 27.11
C THR A 77 -3.09 12.98 26.60
N LEU A 78 -4.15 12.86 27.37
CA LEU A 78 -5.39 13.57 27.09
C LEU A 78 -5.29 14.99 27.63
N VAL A 79 -5.61 15.95 26.78
CA VAL A 79 -5.59 17.37 27.10
C VAL A 79 -7.02 17.86 27.14
N GLY A 80 -7.47 18.21 28.34
CA GLY A 80 -8.78 18.80 28.57
C GLY A 80 -8.66 20.27 28.95
N ASN A 81 -9.81 20.91 29.16
CA ASN A 81 -9.88 22.33 29.51
C ASN A 81 -10.26 22.55 30.98
N ARG A 82 -9.46 23.33 31.72
CA ARG A 82 -9.75 23.77 33.11
C ARG A 82 -10.87 24.81 33.18
N ARG A 83 -11.01 25.59 32.10
CA ARG A 83 -12.08 26.58 31.89
C ARG A 83 -12.52 26.55 30.42
N THR A 84 -13.66 27.15 30.10
CA THR A 84 -14.12 27.21 28.70
C THR A 84 -13.19 28.13 27.88
N PRO A 85 -12.61 27.65 26.76
CA PRO A 85 -11.90 28.50 25.82
C PRO A 85 -12.80 29.59 25.24
N THR A 86 -12.22 30.76 25.01
CA THR A 86 -12.85 31.92 24.36
C THR A 86 -12.11 32.25 23.08
N GLY A 87 -12.71 33.06 22.21
CA GLY A 87 -12.03 33.53 20.98
C GLY A 87 -10.71 34.24 21.27
N ALA A 88 -10.61 34.96 22.39
CA ALA A 88 -9.37 35.63 22.82
C ALA A 88 -8.25 34.65 23.17
N ASP A 89 -8.58 33.46 23.69
CA ASP A 89 -7.59 32.42 23.97
C ASP A 89 -6.99 31.83 22.68
N LEU A 90 -7.74 31.89 21.58
CA LEU A 90 -7.35 31.38 20.26
C LEU A 90 -6.72 32.44 19.36
N ASP A 91 -6.79 33.72 19.73
CA ASP A 91 -6.42 34.85 18.85
C ASP A 91 -5.01 34.69 18.29
N ARG A 92 -4.02 34.43 19.15
CA ARG A 92 -2.64 34.19 18.73
C ARG A 92 -2.50 33.06 17.71
N TYR A 93 -3.23 31.97 17.90
CA TYR A 93 -3.17 30.82 16.99
C TYR A 93 -3.82 31.16 15.65
N LEU A 94 -5.05 31.67 15.69
CA LEU A 94 -5.86 31.96 14.51
C LEU A 94 -5.25 33.07 13.66
N SER A 95 -4.73 34.14 14.27
CA SER A 95 -4.17 35.29 13.57
C SER A 95 -2.79 34.99 12.96
N CYS A 96 -1.95 34.22 13.67
CA CYS A 96 -0.53 34.08 13.30
C CYS A 96 -0.20 32.76 12.59
N TYR A 97 -0.83 31.65 12.99
CA TYR A 97 -0.35 30.31 12.63
C TYR A 97 -1.34 29.49 11.80
N ALA A 98 -2.63 29.54 12.12
CA ALA A 98 -3.67 28.72 11.47
C ALA A 98 -3.61 28.82 9.93
N ARG A 99 -3.48 30.04 9.39
CA ARG A 99 -3.40 30.32 7.95
C ARG A 99 -2.18 29.72 7.24
N ARG A 100 -1.14 29.33 7.98
CA ARG A 100 0.10 28.81 7.41
C ARG A 100 0.03 27.30 7.17
N ILE A 101 -0.87 26.62 7.86
CA ILE A 101 -1.03 25.16 7.78
C ILE A 101 -1.66 24.80 6.43
N GLN A 102 -0.92 24.03 5.64
CA GLN A 102 -1.38 23.48 4.35
C GLN A 102 -1.47 21.96 4.38
N ARG A 103 -0.73 21.31 5.28
CA ARG A 103 -0.71 19.86 5.41
C ARG A 103 -0.82 19.44 6.86
N PHE A 104 -1.82 18.63 7.16
CA PHE A 104 -2.03 18.03 8.48
C PHE A 104 -1.97 16.51 8.33
N VAL A 105 -0.95 15.89 8.91
CA VAL A 105 -0.79 14.42 8.88
C VAL A 105 -0.67 13.90 10.29
N LEU A 106 -1.76 13.40 10.86
CA LEU A 106 -1.72 12.86 12.21
C LEU A 106 -0.91 11.56 12.24
N ARG A 107 0.26 11.61 12.89
CA ARG A 107 1.11 10.44 13.09
C ARG A 107 1.08 10.04 14.56
N PRO A 108 0.60 8.83 14.89
CA PRO A 108 0.74 8.29 16.24
C PRO A 108 2.21 8.30 16.66
N THR A 109 2.48 8.77 17.88
CA THR A 109 3.80 8.70 18.50
C THR A 109 3.65 8.20 19.93
N GLU A 110 4.73 7.68 20.51
CA GLU A 110 4.72 7.15 21.89
C GLU A 110 4.26 8.18 22.95
N LYS A 111 4.32 9.49 22.66
CA LYS A 111 3.98 10.59 23.58
C LYS A 111 2.98 11.55 22.96
N MET A 112 1.96 11.02 22.31
CA MET A 112 0.98 11.83 21.61
C MET A 112 0.03 12.55 22.59
N LYS A 113 -0.17 13.85 22.37
CA LYS A 113 -1.22 14.63 23.04
C LYS A 113 -2.50 14.65 22.19
N ILE A 114 -3.63 14.32 22.80
CA ILE A 114 -4.95 14.29 22.17
C ILE A 114 -5.89 15.21 22.93
N MET A 115 -6.73 15.96 22.23
CA MET A 115 -7.72 16.86 22.84
C MET A 115 -8.97 16.11 23.26
N SER A 116 -9.44 16.28 24.50
CA SER A 116 -10.69 15.67 25.02
C SER A 116 -11.92 16.05 24.18
N THR A 117 -12.96 15.21 24.14
CA THR A 117 -14.23 15.48 23.45
C THR A 117 -14.88 16.79 23.94
N GLU A 118 -14.81 17.04 25.24
CA GLU A 118 -15.30 18.28 25.87
C GLU A 118 -14.49 19.48 25.38
N PHE A 119 -13.17 19.32 25.30
CA PHE A 119 -12.30 20.39 24.84
C PHE A 119 -12.53 20.71 23.35
N LEU A 120 -12.67 19.70 22.50
CA LEU A 120 -13.02 19.86 21.08
C LEU A 120 -14.36 20.57 20.90
N SER A 121 -15.36 20.18 21.68
CA SER A 121 -16.67 20.84 21.68
C SER A 121 -16.57 22.30 22.11
N ALA A 122 -15.75 22.59 23.11
CA ALA A 122 -15.52 23.96 23.56
C ALA A 122 -14.74 24.79 22.54
N LEU A 123 -13.77 24.20 21.83
CA LEU A 123 -13.09 24.84 20.70
C LEU A 123 -14.07 25.18 19.58
N LYS A 124 -14.99 24.27 19.24
CA LYS A 124 -16.05 24.54 18.26
C LYS A 124 -16.89 25.76 18.64
N PHE A 125 -17.21 25.92 19.92
CA PHE A 125 -17.92 27.10 20.39
C PHE A 125 -17.05 28.36 20.33
N ALA A 126 -15.79 28.27 20.75
CA ALA A 126 -14.84 29.39 20.76
C ALA A 126 -14.52 29.93 19.36
N THR A 127 -14.55 29.07 18.33
CA THR A 127 -14.39 29.47 16.92
C THR A 127 -15.70 29.91 16.26
N GLY A 128 -16.82 29.97 17.00
CA GLY A 128 -18.14 30.27 16.45
C GLY A 128 -18.67 29.20 15.51
N GLY A 129 -18.10 27.99 15.54
CA GLY A 129 -18.47 26.87 14.67
C GLY A 129 -18.06 27.06 13.22
N VAL A 130 -17.16 28.02 12.92
CA VAL A 130 -16.70 28.30 11.56
C VAL A 130 -15.94 27.09 11.01
N PRO A 131 -16.38 26.48 9.89
CA PRO A 131 -15.68 25.36 9.28
C PRO A 131 -14.26 25.75 8.86
N GLY A 132 -13.29 24.88 9.11
CA GLY A 132 -11.89 25.11 8.76
C GLY A 132 -11.17 26.19 9.58
N ALA A 133 -11.79 26.71 10.65
CA ALA A 133 -11.19 27.76 11.48
C ALA A 133 -9.77 27.44 11.96
N LEU A 134 -9.46 26.17 12.25
CA LEU A 134 -8.16 25.78 12.75
C LEU A 134 -7.09 25.70 11.66
N CYS A 135 -7.47 25.46 10.40
CA CYS A 135 -6.56 25.29 9.26
C CYS A 135 -7.22 25.83 7.97
N PRO A 136 -7.45 27.15 7.84
CA PRO A 136 -8.27 27.70 6.76
C PRO A 136 -7.68 27.53 5.35
N ASN A 137 -6.37 27.27 5.24
CA ASN A 137 -5.67 27.07 3.96
C ASN A 137 -5.21 25.61 3.77
N ILE A 138 -5.89 24.65 4.43
CA ILE A 138 -5.53 23.24 4.33
C ILE A 138 -5.67 22.73 2.89
N LYS A 139 -4.66 21.98 2.44
CA LYS A 139 -4.61 21.32 1.14
C LYS A 139 -4.60 19.81 1.28
N GLU A 140 -3.91 19.31 2.30
CA GLU A 140 -3.73 17.90 2.56
C GLU A 140 -4.11 17.59 4.00
N PHE A 141 -5.05 16.67 4.20
CA PHE A 141 -5.42 16.19 5.52
C PHE A 141 -5.39 14.67 5.56
N TYR A 142 -4.63 14.10 6.49
CA TYR A 142 -4.54 12.65 6.70
C TYR A 142 -4.65 12.30 8.17
N LEU A 143 -5.69 11.56 8.54
CA LEU A 143 -5.85 10.97 9.86
C LEU A 143 -5.28 9.55 9.83
N LEU A 144 -4.15 9.32 10.53
CA LEU A 144 -3.49 8.01 10.69
C LEU A 144 -2.92 7.42 9.39
N ALA A 145 -1.96 8.12 8.78
CA ALA A 145 -1.36 7.77 7.49
C ALA A 145 -0.43 6.53 7.47
N THR A 146 -0.46 5.64 8.46
CA THR A 146 0.44 4.48 8.50
C THR A 146 -0.14 3.29 7.73
N PRO A 147 0.66 2.56 6.94
CA PRO A 147 0.21 1.36 6.23
C PRO A 147 0.07 0.14 7.16
N TRP A 148 -1.15 -0.39 7.24
CA TRP A 148 -1.63 -1.76 7.49
C TRP A 148 -1.12 -2.58 8.69
N SER A 149 -0.08 -2.19 9.42
CA SER A 149 0.58 -3.07 10.41
C SER A 149 0.47 -2.63 11.87
N ALA A 150 -0.18 -1.49 12.15
CA ALA A 150 -0.25 -0.92 13.51
C ALA A 150 -1.67 -0.60 14.02
N HIS A 151 -2.72 -1.07 13.33
CA HIS A 151 -4.09 -0.56 13.52
C HIS A 151 -4.88 -1.20 14.67
N HIS A 152 -4.38 -2.24 15.32
CA HIS A 152 -5.19 -3.04 16.25
C HIS A 152 -5.61 -2.34 17.56
N SER A 153 -5.26 -1.08 17.81
CA SER A 153 -5.37 -0.46 19.14
C SER A 153 -5.86 1.01 19.20
N ILE A 154 -6.39 1.58 18.11
CA ILE A 154 -6.75 3.03 18.06
C ILE A 154 -8.26 3.38 17.83
N PRO A 155 -9.28 2.50 18.04
CA PRO A 155 -10.68 2.89 17.74
C PRO A 155 -11.17 4.16 18.45
N GLY A 156 -10.88 4.34 19.75
CA GLY A 156 -11.40 5.47 20.53
C GLY A 156 -10.87 6.84 20.10
N LEU A 157 -9.60 6.91 19.67
CA LEU A 157 -8.95 8.13 19.22
C LEU A 157 -9.46 8.57 17.85
N ILE A 158 -9.76 7.61 16.97
CA ILE A 158 -10.34 7.87 15.66
C ILE A 158 -11.70 8.56 15.79
N ILE A 159 -12.57 7.99 16.65
CA ILE A 159 -13.92 8.52 16.90
C ILE A 159 -13.84 9.97 17.38
N GLN A 160 -12.97 10.20 18.36
CA GLN A 160 -12.77 11.53 18.93
C GLN A 160 -12.30 12.55 17.88
N LEU A 161 -11.44 12.15 16.95
CA LEU A 161 -10.86 13.06 15.96
C LEU A 161 -11.76 13.30 14.75
N ALA A 162 -12.66 12.38 14.41
CA ALA A 162 -13.66 12.62 13.38
C ALA A 162 -14.54 13.85 13.70
N SER A 163 -14.85 14.06 14.99
CA SER A 163 -15.58 15.25 15.45
C SER A 163 -14.84 16.58 15.18
N THR A 164 -13.52 16.53 14.97
CA THR A 164 -12.68 17.71 14.70
C THR A 164 -12.59 18.07 13.22
N LEU A 165 -12.99 17.16 12.33
CA LEU A 165 -12.86 17.35 10.89
C LEU A 165 -13.49 18.66 10.40
N PRO A 166 -14.70 19.06 10.84
CA PRO A 166 -15.28 20.33 10.42
C PRO A 166 -14.48 21.57 10.89
N LEU A 167 -13.74 21.48 12.00
CA LEU A 167 -12.92 22.60 12.49
C LEU A 167 -11.60 22.73 11.72
N VAL A 168 -11.09 21.63 11.18
CA VAL A 168 -9.84 21.61 10.41
C VAL A 168 -10.10 21.84 8.94
N ILE A 169 -11.16 21.25 8.39
CA ILE A 169 -11.50 21.32 6.97
C ILE A 169 -12.74 22.18 6.79
N GLY A 170 -12.53 23.33 6.15
CA GLY A 170 -13.59 24.29 5.84
C GLY A 170 -14.24 24.03 4.49
N GLU A 171 -15.11 24.96 4.09
CA GLU A 171 -15.51 25.10 2.70
C GLU A 171 -14.33 25.69 1.93
N SER A 172 -13.57 24.84 1.25
CA SER A 172 -12.42 25.30 0.48
C SER A 172 -12.19 24.45 -0.75
N ASP A 173 -12.02 25.14 -1.87
CA ASP A 173 -11.52 24.58 -3.12
C ASP A 173 -10.01 24.23 -3.02
N SER A 174 -9.36 24.49 -1.89
CA SER A 174 -7.93 24.20 -1.69
C SER A 174 -7.62 22.76 -1.30
N VAL A 175 -8.61 21.98 -0.84
CA VAL A 175 -8.36 20.60 -0.37
C VAL A 175 -8.16 19.67 -1.56
N GLU A 176 -6.92 19.26 -1.76
CA GLU A 176 -6.49 18.40 -2.87
C GLU A 176 -6.33 16.94 -2.42
N ALA A 177 -6.04 16.70 -1.14
CA ALA A 177 -5.88 15.36 -0.60
C ALA A 177 -6.56 15.17 0.75
N PHE A 178 -7.29 14.06 0.88
CA PHE A 178 -8.00 13.69 2.09
C PHE A 178 -7.81 12.20 2.39
N GLY A 179 -7.42 11.90 3.63
CA GLY A 179 -7.24 10.55 4.12
C GLY A 179 -7.82 10.38 5.51
N VAL A 180 -8.62 9.34 5.73
CA VAL A 180 -9.19 9.02 7.05
C VAL A 180 -9.33 7.53 7.26
N LEU A 181 -9.01 7.09 8.48
CA LEU A 181 -9.40 5.79 9.01
C LEU A 181 -10.66 5.98 9.85
N ALA A 182 -11.73 5.26 9.56
CA ALA A 182 -12.98 5.28 10.32
C ALA A 182 -13.07 4.06 11.24
N ALA A 183 -13.45 4.27 12.50
CA ALA A 183 -13.49 3.20 13.50
C ALA A 183 -14.69 2.26 13.34
N SER A 184 -15.81 2.77 12.83
CA SER A 184 -17.00 1.95 12.62
C SER A 184 -17.92 2.55 11.55
N PRO A 185 -18.54 1.71 10.71
CA PRO A 185 -19.48 2.15 9.68
C PRO A 185 -20.78 2.81 10.15
N PHE A 186 -21.14 2.62 11.43
CA PHE A 186 -22.41 3.09 11.99
C PHE A 186 -22.22 4.22 13.01
N SER A 187 -21.04 4.85 13.01
CA SER A 187 -20.69 5.93 13.95
C SER A 187 -21.06 7.31 13.38
N ASP A 188 -21.32 8.28 14.26
CA ASP A 188 -21.53 9.69 13.91
C ASP A 188 -20.34 10.27 13.10
N ASP A 189 -19.18 9.65 13.19
CA ASP A 189 -17.94 9.98 12.47
C ASP A 189 -18.11 9.92 10.96
N VAL A 190 -18.89 8.95 10.48
CA VAL A 190 -19.16 8.76 9.06
C VAL A 190 -19.88 9.98 8.47
N GLN A 191 -20.82 10.54 9.23
CA GLN A 191 -21.55 11.74 8.81
C GLN A 191 -20.62 12.96 8.77
N ALA A 192 -19.69 13.09 9.72
CA ALA A 192 -18.71 14.18 9.72
C ALA A 192 -17.74 14.10 8.53
N ILE A 193 -17.25 12.89 8.21
CA ILE A 193 -16.42 12.64 7.02
C ILE A 193 -17.18 13.02 5.75
N TYR A 194 -18.42 12.56 5.65
CA TYR A 194 -19.28 12.86 4.52
C TYR A 194 -19.50 14.36 4.32
N GLU A 195 -19.82 15.10 5.38
CA GLU A 195 -19.99 16.56 5.32
C GLU A 195 -18.73 17.26 4.83
N VAL A 196 -17.56 16.77 5.23
CA VAL A 196 -16.28 17.31 4.77
C VAL A 196 -16.03 17.01 3.30
N LEU A 197 -16.27 15.77 2.86
CA LEU A 197 -16.14 15.40 1.44
C LEU A 197 -17.12 16.19 0.56
N GLN A 198 -18.30 16.55 1.07
CA GLN A 198 -19.22 17.44 0.37
C GLN A 198 -18.67 18.85 0.15
N ARG A 199 -17.82 19.35 1.06
CA ARG A 199 -17.26 20.71 1.03
C ARG A 199 -15.92 20.81 0.29
N ALA A 200 -15.40 19.71 -0.23
CA ALA A 200 -14.08 19.63 -0.86
C ALA A 200 -14.18 19.09 -2.32
N PRO A 201 -14.62 19.92 -3.28
CA PRO A 201 -14.82 19.49 -4.68
C PRO A 201 -13.51 19.32 -5.48
N CYS A 202 -12.38 19.81 -4.96
CA CYS A 202 -11.09 19.78 -5.65
C CYS A 202 -10.21 18.58 -5.24
N ILE A 203 -10.77 17.59 -4.54
CA ILE A 203 -10.03 16.40 -4.11
C ILE A 203 -9.51 15.65 -5.33
N LYS A 204 -8.19 15.45 -5.35
CA LYS A 204 -7.45 14.61 -6.29
C LYS A 204 -7.05 13.28 -5.68
N THR A 205 -6.77 13.27 -4.36
CA THR A 205 -6.34 12.08 -3.63
C THR A 205 -7.30 11.77 -2.50
N LEU A 206 -7.92 10.60 -2.53
CA LEU A 206 -8.85 10.14 -1.50
C LEU A 206 -8.40 8.79 -0.94
N MET A 207 -8.19 8.72 0.38
CA MET A 207 -7.83 7.50 1.10
C MET A 207 -8.85 7.25 2.21
N LEU A 208 -9.57 6.15 2.13
CA LEU A 208 -10.62 5.85 3.10
C LEU A 208 -10.46 4.42 3.58
N SER A 209 -10.21 4.24 4.87
CA SER A 209 -10.08 2.92 5.47
C SER A 209 -11.08 2.76 6.61
N ILE A 210 -11.56 1.55 6.85
CA ILE A 210 -12.45 1.21 7.96
C ILE A 210 -11.76 0.14 8.80
N ASP A 211 -11.64 0.40 10.09
CA ASP A 211 -11.05 -0.55 11.03
C ASP A 211 -11.97 -1.78 11.20
N SER A 212 -11.55 -2.93 10.66
CA SER A 212 -12.37 -4.14 10.55
C SER A 212 -12.25 -5.09 11.75
N ILE A 213 -11.77 -4.60 12.91
CA ILE A 213 -11.45 -5.41 14.12
C ILE A 213 -12.62 -6.24 14.66
N SER A 214 -13.88 -5.93 14.31
CA SER A 214 -14.98 -6.80 14.70
C SER A 214 -15.26 -7.85 13.61
N PRO A 215 -14.89 -9.14 13.81
CA PRO A 215 -15.25 -10.23 12.90
C PRO A 215 -16.77 -10.42 12.75
N ASN A 216 -17.57 -9.75 13.60
CA ASN A 216 -19.03 -9.74 13.57
C ASN A 216 -19.64 -8.40 13.11
N ALA A 217 -18.83 -7.38 12.79
CA ALA A 217 -19.36 -6.19 12.15
C ALA A 217 -19.81 -6.57 10.75
N LEU A 218 -21.13 -6.62 10.57
CA LEU A 218 -21.80 -6.87 9.32
C LEU A 218 -21.06 -6.11 8.20
N THR A 219 -20.44 -6.88 7.30
CA THR A 219 -19.76 -6.48 6.07
C THR A 219 -20.76 -5.96 5.03
N GLY A 220 -21.64 -5.07 5.47
CA GLY A 220 -22.46 -4.28 4.57
C GLY A 220 -21.55 -3.35 3.74
N PRO A 221 -21.99 -2.94 2.56
CA PRO A 221 -21.19 -2.09 1.69
C PRO A 221 -21.22 -0.64 2.15
N ILE A 222 -20.45 -0.34 3.18
CA ILE A 222 -20.48 0.95 3.87
C ILE A 222 -20.03 2.08 2.95
N PHE A 223 -19.01 1.79 2.15
CA PHE A 223 -18.54 2.68 1.12
C PHE A 223 -19.57 2.92 0.02
N ASP A 224 -20.56 2.05 -0.19
CA ASP A 224 -21.65 2.39 -1.12
C ASP A 224 -22.47 3.56 -0.60
N ASN A 225 -22.65 3.72 0.70
CA ASN A 225 -23.31 4.94 1.19
C ASN A 225 -22.47 6.20 0.89
N TRP A 226 -21.16 6.04 0.68
CA TRP A 226 -20.23 7.13 0.34
C TRP A 226 -20.02 7.28 -1.17
N LEU A 227 -20.27 6.23 -1.97
CA LEU A 227 -19.92 6.16 -3.39
C LEU A 227 -21.15 6.03 -4.31
N ALA A 228 -22.22 5.39 -3.83
CA ALA A 228 -23.45 5.14 -4.58
C ALA A 228 -24.43 6.33 -4.68
N PRO A 229 -24.40 7.38 -3.83
CA PRO A 229 -25.32 8.49 -4.03
C PRO A 229 -24.99 9.21 -5.34
N SER A 230 -25.91 9.17 -6.30
CA SER A 230 -25.79 9.75 -7.65
C SER A 230 -25.46 11.25 -7.68
N TRP A 231 -25.59 11.95 -6.55
CA TRP A 231 -25.26 13.37 -6.40
C TRP A 231 -23.76 13.64 -6.06
N LEU A 232 -22.95 12.63 -5.72
CA LEU A 232 -21.49 12.79 -5.58
C LEU A 232 -20.75 12.79 -6.92
N SER A 233 -21.35 12.17 -7.94
CA SER A 233 -20.81 12.01 -9.30
C SER A 233 -20.22 13.28 -9.94
N PRO A 234 -20.86 14.47 -9.89
CA PRO A 234 -20.28 15.67 -10.49
C PRO A 234 -19.10 16.26 -9.71
N ARG A 235 -18.85 15.87 -8.45
CA ARG A 235 -17.88 16.54 -7.57
C ARG A 235 -16.49 15.91 -7.57
N TRP A 236 -16.36 14.62 -7.87
CA TRP A 236 -15.06 13.94 -7.89
C TRP A 236 -14.46 13.86 -9.29
N THR A 237 -14.81 14.81 -10.16
CA THR A 237 -14.27 14.88 -11.52
C THR A 237 -12.76 15.10 -11.53
N ASN A 238 -12.18 15.64 -10.46
CA ASN A 238 -10.73 15.83 -10.30
C ASN A 238 -10.03 14.66 -9.61
N LEU A 239 -10.76 13.60 -9.22
CA LEU A 239 -10.16 12.49 -8.48
C LEU A 239 -9.20 11.70 -9.37
N GLU A 240 -7.94 11.63 -8.96
CA GLU A 240 -6.84 10.96 -9.65
C GLU A 240 -6.37 9.70 -8.90
N TYR A 241 -6.43 9.72 -7.58
CA TYR A 241 -6.02 8.63 -6.70
C TYR A 241 -7.16 8.29 -5.73
N LEU A 242 -7.55 7.01 -5.71
CA LEU A 242 -8.51 6.47 -4.75
C LEU A 242 -7.94 5.23 -4.07
N GLN A 243 -7.98 5.21 -2.74
CA GLN A 243 -7.77 4.02 -1.94
C GLN A 243 -8.98 3.81 -1.02
N VAL A 244 -9.59 2.63 -1.08
CA VAL A 244 -10.72 2.24 -0.23
C VAL A 244 -10.60 0.79 0.21
N ASP A 245 -11.24 0.42 1.32
CA ASP A 245 -11.12 -0.96 1.80
C ASP A 245 -12.13 -1.92 1.16
N SER A 246 -13.41 -1.54 1.18
CA SER A 246 -14.53 -2.36 0.69
C SER A 246 -15.36 -1.61 -0.36
N ILE A 247 -15.92 -2.28 -1.38
CA ILE A 247 -16.88 -1.68 -2.36
C ILE A 247 -17.83 -2.74 -2.89
N THR A 248 -19.01 -2.35 -3.39
CA THR A 248 -19.83 -3.25 -4.24
C THR A 248 -19.61 -3.01 -5.73
N GLY A 249 -20.18 -3.91 -6.53
CA GLY A 249 -20.29 -3.73 -7.98
C GLY A 249 -21.02 -2.44 -8.40
N ALA A 250 -21.99 -1.93 -7.62
CA ALA A 250 -22.65 -0.66 -7.96
C ALA A 250 -21.68 0.53 -7.86
N SER A 251 -20.83 0.52 -6.84
CA SER A 251 -19.76 1.51 -6.66
C SER A 251 -18.67 1.37 -7.72
N VAL A 252 -18.34 0.15 -8.18
CA VAL A 252 -17.39 -0.06 -9.29
C VAL A 252 -17.83 0.67 -10.55
N ASP A 253 -19.11 0.58 -10.93
CA ASP A 253 -19.63 1.25 -12.11
C ASP A 253 -19.57 2.77 -12.00
N HIS A 254 -19.77 3.30 -10.79
CA HIS A 254 -19.60 4.72 -10.52
C HIS A 254 -18.14 5.15 -10.67
N LEU A 255 -17.20 4.44 -10.01
CA LEU A 255 -15.76 4.71 -10.08
C LEU A 255 -15.22 4.59 -11.51
N ALA A 256 -15.74 3.63 -12.28
CA ALA A 256 -15.41 3.45 -13.68
C ALA A 256 -15.77 4.66 -14.55
N SER A 257 -16.75 5.47 -14.13
CA SER A 257 -17.16 6.69 -14.85
C SER A 257 -16.29 7.92 -14.54
N LEU A 258 -15.39 7.84 -13.54
CA LEU A 258 -14.59 8.98 -13.14
C LEU A 258 -13.55 9.33 -14.21
N PRO A 259 -13.53 10.58 -14.70
CA PRO A 259 -12.82 10.95 -15.92
C PRO A 259 -11.30 10.96 -15.77
N ASN A 260 -10.79 11.16 -14.55
CA ASN A 260 -9.38 11.41 -14.24
C ASN A 260 -8.78 10.36 -13.29
N LEU A 261 -9.54 9.35 -12.88
CA LEU A 261 -9.05 8.33 -11.94
C LEU A 261 -7.91 7.52 -12.57
N ALA A 262 -6.70 7.78 -12.09
CA ALA A 262 -5.45 7.21 -12.60
C ALA A 262 -4.93 6.06 -11.74
N THR A 263 -5.14 6.13 -10.43
CA THR A 263 -4.72 5.10 -9.47
C THR A 263 -5.91 4.66 -8.63
N PHE A 264 -6.16 3.36 -8.61
CA PHE A 264 -7.20 2.75 -7.79
C PHE A 264 -6.62 1.61 -6.96
N ILE A 265 -6.65 1.77 -5.63
CA ILE A 265 -6.19 0.79 -4.66
C ILE A 265 -7.39 0.30 -3.85
N LEU A 266 -7.49 -1.02 -3.72
CA LEU A 266 -8.53 -1.68 -2.99
C LEU A 266 -7.90 -2.55 -1.90
N ALA A 267 -8.11 -2.21 -0.64
CA ALA A 267 -7.37 -2.79 0.49
C ALA A 267 -8.28 -3.63 1.40
N ASP A 268 -8.03 -4.92 1.56
CA ASP A 268 -8.83 -5.79 2.46
C ASP A 268 -10.32 -5.93 2.07
N GLN A 269 -10.58 -6.35 0.83
CA GLN A 269 -11.96 -6.70 0.42
C GLN A 269 -12.48 -7.95 1.10
N THR A 270 -13.59 -7.80 1.82
CA THR A 270 -14.32 -8.87 2.49
C THR A 270 -15.56 -9.31 1.68
N ASP A 271 -15.41 -10.21 0.71
CA ASP A 271 -16.50 -10.91 -0.02
C ASP A 271 -17.66 -10.09 -0.66
N VAL A 272 -17.71 -8.76 -0.52
CA VAL A 272 -18.88 -7.89 -0.84
C VAL A 272 -19.24 -7.81 -2.33
N LEU A 273 -18.37 -8.28 -3.24
CA LEU A 273 -18.73 -8.51 -4.64
C LEU A 273 -19.64 -9.75 -4.82
N THR A 274 -20.62 -9.97 -3.93
CA THR A 274 -21.48 -11.18 -3.84
C THR A 274 -22.53 -11.32 -4.95
N ASN A 275 -22.73 -10.31 -5.80
CA ASN A 275 -23.67 -10.40 -6.92
C ASN A 275 -23.05 -11.10 -8.16
N PRO A 276 -23.85 -11.81 -8.98
CA PRO A 276 -23.39 -12.71 -10.05
C PRO A 276 -22.50 -11.99 -11.09
N PRO A 277 -21.72 -12.74 -11.91
CA PRO A 277 -20.58 -12.22 -12.66
C PRO A 277 -20.96 -10.95 -13.41
N CYS A 278 -20.30 -9.85 -13.07
CA CYS A 278 -20.45 -8.62 -13.81
C CYS A 278 -20.14 -8.93 -15.27
N VAL A 279 -21.12 -8.70 -16.13
CA VAL A 279 -21.01 -8.88 -17.57
C VAL A 279 -19.77 -8.15 -18.02
N VAL A 280 -18.87 -8.84 -18.73
CA VAL A 280 -17.67 -8.26 -19.36
C VAL A 280 -18.09 -6.94 -20.00
N THR A 281 -17.65 -5.83 -19.43
CA THR A 281 -18.13 -4.53 -19.88
C THR A 281 -17.45 -4.23 -21.21
N SER A 282 -18.18 -4.34 -22.32
CA SER A 282 -17.71 -3.91 -23.63
C SER A 282 -17.58 -2.38 -23.76
N ASN A 283 -17.89 -1.64 -22.69
CA ASN A 283 -17.84 -0.19 -22.67
C ASN A 283 -16.39 0.30 -22.52
N THR A 284 -15.84 0.82 -23.60
CA THR A 284 -14.48 1.38 -23.68
C THR A 284 -14.31 2.69 -22.91
N GLU A 285 -15.39 3.33 -22.48
CA GLU A 285 -15.34 4.58 -21.72
C GLU A 285 -15.07 4.37 -20.23
N LYS A 286 -15.22 3.14 -19.73
CA LYS A 286 -14.96 2.81 -18.32
C LYS A 286 -13.46 2.87 -18.03
N PHE A 287 -13.08 3.46 -16.90
CA PHE A 287 -11.69 3.55 -16.42
C PHE A 287 -10.69 4.11 -17.45
N ARG A 288 -11.13 5.09 -18.26
CA ARG A 288 -10.32 5.64 -19.37
C ARG A 288 -8.94 6.18 -18.95
N ALA A 289 -8.85 6.75 -17.75
CA ALA A 289 -7.64 7.37 -17.22
C ALA A 289 -6.79 6.40 -16.38
N LEU A 290 -7.32 5.20 -16.06
CA LEU A 290 -6.69 4.30 -15.10
C LEU A 290 -5.35 3.80 -15.62
N ARG A 291 -4.32 3.89 -14.78
CA ARG A 291 -2.93 3.48 -15.02
C ARG A 291 -2.46 2.46 -13.99
N GLU A 292 -2.95 2.54 -12.77
CA GLU A 292 -2.59 1.64 -11.69
C GLU A 292 -3.84 1.06 -11.05
N LEU A 293 -3.92 -0.27 -11.01
CA LEU A 293 -4.93 -1.00 -10.25
C LEU A 293 -4.21 -1.93 -9.28
N ARG A 294 -4.48 -1.75 -7.98
CA ARG A 294 -3.97 -2.62 -6.92
C ARG A 294 -5.12 -3.17 -6.10
N VAL A 295 -5.17 -4.47 -5.93
CA VAL A 295 -6.26 -5.16 -5.23
C VAL A 295 -5.67 -6.12 -4.21
N HIS A 296 -5.86 -5.79 -2.94
CA HIS A 296 -5.57 -6.65 -1.81
C HIS A 296 -6.92 -7.18 -1.29
N SER A 297 -7.18 -8.48 -1.45
CA SER A 297 -8.50 -9.06 -1.17
C SER A 297 -8.35 -10.42 -0.51
N ARG A 298 -9.31 -10.84 0.33
CA ARG A 298 -9.24 -12.15 1.02
C ARG A 298 -9.12 -13.36 0.09
N ARG A 299 -9.63 -13.25 -1.14
CA ARG A 299 -9.58 -14.27 -2.18
C ARG A 299 -9.24 -13.65 -3.53
N LEU A 300 -8.37 -14.30 -4.30
CA LEU A 300 -7.97 -13.85 -5.63
C LEU A 300 -9.17 -13.69 -6.59
N GLU A 301 -10.22 -14.48 -6.40
CA GLU A 301 -11.46 -14.39 -7.18
C GLU A 301 -12.07 -12.98 -7.19
N ILE A 302 -12.02 -12.26 -6.06
CA ILE A 302 -12.56 -10.90 -5.92
C ILE A 302 -11.77 -9.94 -6.81
N ALA A 303 -10.44 -10.02 -6.78
CA ALA A 303 -9.57 -9.23 -7.63
C ALA A 303 -9.83 -9.53 -9.12
N THR A 304 -9.95 -10.80 -9.49
CA THR A 304 -10.27 -11.23 -10.86
C THR A 304 -11.60 -10.65 -11.34
N ARG A 305 -12.63 -10.62 -10.49
CA ARG A 305 -13.92 -10.00 -10.82
C ARG A 305 -13.74 -8.52 -11.15
N LEU A 306 -12.98 -7.77 -10.35
CA LEU A 306 -12.72 -6.35 -10.62
C LEU A 306 -11.94 -6.14 -11.92
N VAL A 307 -10.92 -6.96 -12.19
CA VAL A 307 -10.16 -6.91 -13.46
C VAL A 307 -11.10 -7.11 -14.67
N ARG A 308 -12.10 -8.00 -14.57
CA ARG A 308 -13.10 -8.22 -15.62
C ARG A 308 -14.04 -7.02 -15.87
N HIS A 309 -14.10 -6.03 -14.96
CA HIS A 309 -14.84 -4.77 -15.17
C HIS A 309 -14.04 -3.73 -15.96
N LEU A 310 -12.75 -3.95 -16.19
CA LEU A 310 -11.96 -3.07 -17.03
C LEU A 310 -12.39 -3.23 -18.49
N PRO A 311 -12.26 -2.19 -19.32
CA PRO A 311 -12.43 -2.35 -20.76
C PRO A 311 -11.35 -3.31 -21.30
N PRO A 312 -11.64 -4.08 -22.37
CA PRO A 312 -10.63 -4.86 -23.05
C PRO A 312 -9.45 -3.99 -23.47
N ARG A 313 -8.21 -4.49 -23.26
CA ARG A 313 -6.97 -3.76 -23.57
C ARG A 313 -6.87 -2.37 -22.92
N SER A 314 -7.24 -2.28 -21.65
CA SER A 314 -7.04 -1.06 -20.85
C SER A 314 -5.58 -0.58 -20.91
N SER A 315 -5.39 0.73 -20.77
CA SER A 315 -4.08 1.38 -20.81
C SER A 315 -3.35 1.34 -19.44
N LEU A 316 -3.62 0.27 -18.66
CA LEU A 316 -2.96 0.01 -17.40
C LEU A 316 -1.46 -0.17 -17.59
N ARG A 317 -0.70 0.35 -16.62
CA ARG A 317 0.75 0.18 -16.46
C ARG A 317 1.07 -0.77 -15.32
N ILE A 318 0.30 -0.71 -14.23
CA ILE A 318 0.49 -1.56 -13.06
C ILE A 318 -0.82 -2.30 -12.76
N LEU A 319 -0.73 -3.61 -12.70
CA LEU A 319 -1.79 -4.48 -12.20
C LEU A 319 -1.21 -5.33 -11.06
N GLU A 320 -1.71 -5.10 -9.85
CA GLU A 320 -1.33 -5.84 -8.65
C GLU A 320 -2.57 -6.47 -8.03
N CYS A 321 -2.56 -7.78 -7.83
CA CYS A 321 -3.62 -8.52 -7.14
C CYS A 321 -2.96 -9.46 -6.13
N THR A 322 -3.20 -9.22 -4.85
CA THR A 322 -2.66 -10.05 -3.77
C THR A 322 -3.77 -10.57 -2.87
N THR A 323 -3.67 -11.82 -2.44
CA THR A 323 -4.60 -12.42 -1.47
C THR A 323 -3.86 -13.01 -0.28
N PRO A 324 -4.36 -12.94 0.97
CA PRO A 324 -3.76 -13.60 2.13
C PRO A 324 -4.16 -15.09 2.26
N GLN A 325 -4.93 -15.63 1.32
CA GLN A 325 -5.31 -17.05 1.25
C GLN A 325 -4.74 -17.73 0.00
N PRO A 326 -4.38 -19.02 0.06
CA PRO A 326 -3.96 -19.79 -1.11
C PRO A 326 -5.02 -19.76 -2.21
N ALA A 327 -4.63 -19.42 -3.43
CA ALA A 327 -5.51 -19.50 -4.59
C ALA A 327 -5.66 -20.95 -5.06
N THR A 328 -6.85 -21.33 -5.49
CA THR A 328 -7.06 -22.57 -6.25
C THR A 328 -6.51 -22.43 -7.68
N LEU A 329 -6.29 -23.55 -8.36
CA LEU A 329 -5.88 -23.54 -9.78
C LEU A 329 -6.83 -22.73 -10.65
N ASN A 330 -8.14 -22.88 -10.44
CA ASN A 330 -9.15 -22.19 -11.21
C ASN A 330 -9.07 -20.68 -10.97
N GLU A 331 -8.91 -20.23 -9.71
CA GLU A 331 -8.77 -18.81 -9.40
C GLU A 331 -7.51 -18.19 -10.01
N ALA A 332 -6.36 -18.87 -9.91
CA ALA A 332 -5.10 -18.39 -10.48
C ALA A 332 -5.16 -18.33 -12.01
N THR A 333 -5.72 -19.37 -12.64
CA THR A 333 -5.92 -19.45 -14.10
C THR A 333 -6.87 -18.35 -14.58
N ASP A 334 -7.99 -18.18 -13.88
CA ASP A 334 -8.98 -17.14 -14.18
C ASP A 334 -8.40 -15.72 -14.04
N ALA A 335 -7.56 -15.50 -13.04
CA ALA A 335 -6.87 -14.22 -12.84
C ALA A 335 -5.91 -13.90 -14.00
N ILE A 336 -5.16 -14.89 -14.47
CA ILE A 336 -4.24 -14.75 -15.61
C ILE A 336 -5.01 -14.45 -16.89
N TYR A 337 -6.07 -15.20 -17.19
CA TYR A 337 -6.88 -14.94 -18.38
C TYR A 337 -7.59 -13.58 -18.31
N ALA A 338 -8.04 -13.16 -17.12
CA ALA A 338 -8.60 -11.83 -16.94
C ALA A 338 -7.55 -10.73 -17.19
N ALA A 339 -6.34 -10.89 -16.64
CA ALA A 339 -5.25 -9.96 -16.87
C ALA A 339 -4.89 -9.87 -18.36
N GLU A 340 -4.71 -11.01 -19.04
CA GLU A 340 -4.43 -11.07 -20.48
C GLU A 340 -5.51 -10.37 -21.32
N ALA A 341 -6.79 -10.64 -21.03
CA ALA A 341 -7.91 -10.11 -21.83
C ALA A 341 -8.12 -8.60 -21.63
N HIS A 342 -7.86 -8.09 -20.42
CA HIS A 342 -8.23 -6.73 -20.03
C HIS A 342 -7.07 -5.74 -19.95
N THR A 343 -5.82 -6.18 -20.12
CA THR A 343 -4.64 -5.30 -20.14
C THR A 343 -4.05 -5.18 -21.55
N SER A 344 -3.45 -4.04 -21.87
CA SER A 344 -2.79 -3.85 -23.17
C SER A 344 -1.34 -4.32 -23.14
N PRO A 345 -0.90 -5.14 -24.13
CA PRO A 345 0.48 -5.60 -24.23
C PRO A 345 1.50 -4.48 -24.52
N PHE A 346 1.01 -3.29 -24.86
CA PHE A 346 1.83 -2.13 -25.19
C PHE A 346 1.94 -1.11 -24.05
N THR A 347 1.20 -1.27 -22.96
CA THR A 347 1.21 -0.32 -21.83
C THR A 347 1.58 -0.94 -20.50
N LEU A 348 1.30 -2.22 -20.29
CA LEU A 348 1.56 -2.88 -19.00
C LEU A 348 3.07 -2.99 -18.75
N GLU A 349 3.50 -2.47 -17.61
CA GLU A 349 4.89 -2.42 -17.16
C GLU A 349 5.14 -3.33 -15.95
N SER A 350 4.15 -3.49 -15.06
CA SER A 350 4.23 -4.36 -13.89
C SER A 350 2.96 -5.19 -13.74
N LEU A 351 3.12 -6.51 -13.67
CA LEU A 351 2.07 -7.47 -13.39
C LEU A 351 2.46 -8.30 -12.16
N ARG A 352 1.67 -8.18 -11.10
CA ARG A 352 1.82 -8.94 -9.86
C ARG A 352 0.51 -9.64 -9.54
N LEU A 353 0.50 -10.97 -9.59
CA LEU A 353 -0.62 -11.79 -9.14
C LEU A 353 -0.07 -12.77 -8.10
N GLU A 354 -0.45 -12.59 -6.84
CA GLU A 354 0.13 -13.34 -5.73
C GLU A 354 -0.93 -13.85 -4.77
N ASP A 355 -0.83 -15.11 -4.37
CA ASP A 355 -1.26 -15.48 -3.03
C ASP A 355 -0.08 -15.29 -2.07
N CYS A 356 -0.37 -14.60 -0.99
CA CYS A 356 0.35 -14.64 0.25
C CYS A 356 -0.49 -15.53 1.16
N VAL A 357 0.13 -16.22 2.09
CA VAL A 357 -0.62 -16.70 3.23
C VAL A 357 -0.09 -15.90 4.40
N VAL A 358 -0.92 -14.98 4.88
CA VAL A 358 -0.65 -14.35 6.17
C VAL A 358 -1.13 -15.37 7.19
N PRO A 359 -0.31 -15.75 8.20
CA PRO A 359 -0.82 -16.57 9.28
C PRO A 359 -1.96 -15.80 9.93
N ASP A 360 -3.20 -16.26 9.72
CA ASP A 360 -4.27 -15.90 10.64
C ASP A 360 -3.78 -16.30 12.03
N LEU A 361 -3.78 -15.34 12.96
CA LEU A 361 -3.38 -15.53 14.36
C LEU A 361 -4.17 -16.64 15.08
N ASP A 362 -5.16 -17.24 14.43
CA ASP A 362 -6.12 -18.21 14.96
C ASP A 362 -5.98 -19.65 14.41
N GLN A 363 -4.97 -19.95 13.57
CA GLN A 363 -4.80 -21.32 13.06
C GLN A 363 -4.16 -22.25 14.11
N SER A 364 -5.02 -22.79 14.97
CA SER A 364 -4.76 -23.89 15.90
C SER A 364 -4.60 -25.26 15.24
N GLN A 365 -4.60 -25.35 13.90
CA GLN A 365 -4.36 -26.61 13.19
C GLN A 365 -3.31 -26.45 12.09
N PRO A 366 -2.17 -27.15 12.16
CA PRO A 366 -1.27 -27.27 11.02
C PRO A 366 -2.02 -27.92 9.85
N LEU A 367 -1.95 -27.32 8.67
CA LEU A 367 -2.40 -27.96 7.44
C LEU A 367 -1.68 -29.31 7.31
N ASP A 368 -2.43 -30.41 7.17
CA ASP A 368 -1.86 -31.75 6.99
C ASP A 368 -1.23 -31.86 5.59
N PHE A 369 0.10 -31.71 5.55
CA PHE A 369 0.92 -31.71 4.34
C PHE A 369 1.43 -33.11 3.95
N ASP A 370 0.71 -34.19 4.27
CA ASP A 370 1.13 -35.52 3.85
C ASP A 370 1.07 -35.66 2.31
N VAL A 371 2.26 -35.63 1.70
CA VAL A 371 2.49 -35.73 0.25
C VAL A 371 2.06 -37.10 -0.30
N ASN A 372 2.08 -38.14 0.54
CA ASN A 372 1.73 -39.50 0.14
C ASN A 372 0.23 -39.77 0.26
N ASN A 373 -0.53 -38.83 0.83
CA ASN A 373 -1.97 -38.92 0.91
C ASN A 373 -2.58 -38.43 -0.42
N PRO A 374 -3.18 -39.31 -1.25
CA PRO A 374 -3.83 -38.90 -2.50
C PRO A 374 -5.07 -38.02 -2.28
N HIS A 375 -5.56 -37.93 -1.04
CA HIS A 375 -6.60 -37.01 -0.61
C HIS A 375 -6.05 -35.69 -0.06
N SER A 376 -4.73 -35.55 0.06
CA SER A 376 -4.09 -34.28 0.39
C SER A 376 -4.44 -33.25 -0.68
N PRO A 377 -4.79 -32.01 -0.31
CA PRO A 377 -4.98 -30.92 -1.26
C PRO A 377 -3.81 -30.82 -2.24
N LEU A 378 -2.57 -31.06 -1.78
CA LEU A 378 -1.34 -31.00 -2.57
C LEU A 378 -1.36 -31.93 -3.80
N ALA A 379 -1.86 -33.17 -3.65
CA ALA A 379 -1.79 -34.18 -4.70
C ALA A 379 -2.57 -33.78 -5.97
N ARG A 380 -3.65 -33.00 -5.81
CA ARG A 380 -4.52 -32.56 -6.93
C ARG A 380 -3.90 -31.42 -7.76
N TYR A 381 -2.91 -30.71 -7.22
CA TYR A 381 -2.28 -29.56 -7.86
C TYR A 381 -0.92 -29.86 -8.46
N LEU A 382 -0.41 -31.08 -8.28
CA LEU A 382 0.84 -31.52 -8.88
C LEU A 382 0.80 -31.36 -10.42
N ASP A 383 -0.31 -31.73 -11.07
CA ASP A 383 -0.48 -31.69 -12.55
C ASP A 383 -0.95 -30.35 -13.13
N ALA A 384 -1.14 -29.35 -12.28
CA ALA A 384 -1.67 -28.06 -12.68
C ALA A 384 -0.59 -27.20 -13.34
N ASN A 385 -0.68 -26.99 -14.66
CA ASN A 385 0.28 -26.18 -15.41
C ASN A 385 -0.33 -24.84 -15.80
N ILE A 386 0.01 -23.79 -15.06
CA ILE A 386 -0.22 -22.40 -15.46
C ILE A 386 0.92 -21.98 -16.39
N ARG A 387 0.61 -21.45 -17.58
CA ARG A 387 1.63 -21.02 -18.57
C ARG A 387 1.82 -19.51 -18.56
N ILE A 388 3.04 -19.07 -18.83
CA ILE A 388 3.38 -17.64 -19.00
C ILE A 388 3.26 -17.14 -20.45
N SER A 389 3.01 -18.05 -21.39
CA SER A 389 3.01 -17.75 -22.83
C SER A 389 2.04 -16.65 -23.24
N CYS A 390 0.93 -16.49 -22.50
CA CYS A 390 -0.04 -15.41 -22.72
C CYS A 390 0.54 -14.00 -22.55
N PHE A 391 1.61 -13.84 -21.75
CA PHE A 391 2.25 -12.54 -21.51
C PHE A 391 3.48 -12.28 -22.39
N LEU A 392 3.91 -13.23 -23.23
CA LEU A 392 5.03 -13.01 -24.16
C LEU A 392 4.85 -11.83 -25.13
N PRO A 393 3.62 -11.45 -25.55
CA PRO A 393 3.41 -10.25 -26.36
C PRO A 393 3.64 -8.92 -25.63
N PHE A 394 3.79 -8.92 -24.30
CA PHE A 394 3.82 -7.72 -23.46
C PHE A 394 5.20 -7.05 -23.46
N SER A 395 5.55 -6.41 -24.58
CA SER A 395 6.88 -5.84 -24.84
C SER A 395 7.39 -4.78 -23.84
N ARG A 396 6.51 -4.18 -23.05
CA ARG A 396 6.86 -3.17 -22.03
C ARG A 396 7.01 -3.71 -20.62
N LEU A 397 6.80 -5.01 -20.42
CA LEU A 397 6.85 -5.64 -19.11
C LEU A 397 8.26 -5.51 -18.51
N ARG A 398 8.31 -4.95 -17.30
CA ARG A 398 9.50 -4.80 -16.46
C ARG A 398 9.42 -5.70 -15.25
N GLU A 399 8.21 -5.90 -14.73
CA GLU A 399 7.98 -6.75 -13.58
C GLU A 399 6.90 -7.79 -13.90
N LEU A 400 7.27 -9.06 -13.74
CA LEU A 400 6.35 -10.18 -13.76
C LEU A 400 6.50 -10.97 -12.46
N SER A 401 5.46 -10.95 -11.63
CA SER A 401 5.39 -11.77 -10.41
C SER A 401 4.11 -12.58 -10.43
N LEU A 402 4.25 -13.91 -10.53
CA LEU A 402 3.14 -14.86 -10.49
C LEU A 402 3.45 -15.87 -9.38
N CYS A 403 3.04 -15.55 -8.16
CA CYS A 403 3.32 -16.36 -6.98
C CYS A 403 2.03 -16.98 -6.47
N PHE A 404 1.72 -18.20 -6.88
CA PHE A 404 0.52 -18.89 -6.40
C PHE A 404 0.85 -20.24 -5.77
N TYR A 405 -0.14 -20.79 -5.06
CA TYR A 405 -0.13 -22.15 -4.57
C TYR A 405 -0.01 -23.15 -5.74
N PRO A 406 -0.86 -23.09 -6.79
CA PRO A 406 -0.58 -23.77 -8.06
C PRO A 406 0.60 -23.11 -8.75
N ARG A 407 1.68 -23.85 -8.94
CA ARG A 407 2.90 -23.29 -9.53
C ARG A 407 2.73 -22.95 -11.01
N VAL A 408 3.41 -21.89 -11.41
CA VAL A 408 3.59 -21.54 -12.82
C VAL A 408 4.64 -22.47 -13.42
N SER A 409 4.28 -23.11 -14.53
CA SER A 409 5.15 -24.00 -15.27
C SER A 409 5.91 -23.20 -16.32
N VAL A 410 7.23 -23.35 -16.32
CA VAL A 410 8.14 -22.67 -17.25
C VAL A 410 8.99 -23.73 -17.93
N SER A 411 8.90 -23.79 -19.26
CA SER A 411 9.72 -24.67 -20.07
C SER A 411 11.01 -23.99 -20.52
N PRO A 412 12.04 -24.75 -20.94
CA PRO A 412 13.21 -24.20 -21.62
C PRO A 412 12.87 -23.34 -22.84
N GLU A 413 11.79 -23.67 -23.55
CA GLU A 413 11.31 -22.90 -24.71
C GLU A 413 10.79 -21.53 -24.30
N ASP A 414 10.09 -21.44 -23.15
CA ASP A 414 9.65 -20.15 -22.60
C ASP A 414 10.86 -19.28 -22.22
N ILE A 415 11.87 -19.87 -21.57
CA ILE A 415 13.11 -19.17 -21.18
C ILE A 415 13.81 -18.54 -22.39
N ALA A 416 13.86 -19.24 -23.52
CA ALA A 416 14.48 -18.73 -24.74
C ALA A 416 13.77 -17.49 -25.31
N LEU A 417 12.47 -17.33 -25.05
CA LEU A 417 11.67 -16.21 -25.55
C LEU A 417 11.72 -14.99 -24.62
N ILE A 418 11.94 -15.18 -23.32
CA ILE A 418 11.92 -14.11 -22.30
C ILE A 418 12.78 -12.90 -22.69
N PRO A 419 14.07 -13.03 -23.08
CA PRO A 419 14.89 -11.86 -23.39
C PRO A 419 14.40 -11.07 -24.59
N THR A 420 13.78 -11.75 -25.57
CA THR A 420 13.23 -11.10 -26.77
C THR A 420 11.86 -10.49 -26.52
N SER A 421 11.05 -11.10 -25.66
CA SER A 421 9.71 -10.64 -25.30
C SER A 421 9.75 -9.48 -24.31
N TRP A 422 10.64 -9.52 -23.32
CA TRP A 422 10.71 -8.57 -22.21
C TRP A 422 12.13 -7.99 -22.06
N PRO A 423 12.60 -7.18 -23.01
CA PRO A 423 14.00 -6.73 -23.05
C PRO A 423 14.40 -5.82 -21.87
N ASN A 424 13.43 -5.24 -21.16
CA ASN A 424 13.65 -4.35 -20.02
C ASN A 424 13.23 -4.99 -18.68
N LEU A 425 13.19 -6.32 -18.60
CA LEU A 425 12.76 -7.05 -17.42
C LEU A 425 13.71 -6.78 -16.24
N THR A 426 13.15 -6.28 -15.14
CA THR A 426 13.83 -6.01 -13.86
C THR A 426 13.47 -7.03 -12.78
N VAL A 427 12.24 -7.54 -12.80
CA VAL A 427 11.74 -8.52 -11.82
C VAL A 427 11.06 -9.67 -12.57
N LEU A 428 11.57 -10.88 -12.37
CA LEU A 428 10.91 -12.12 -12.78
C LEU A 428 10.77 -13.02 -11.55
N ASN A 429 9.56 -13.17 -11.04
CA ASN A 429 9.31 -13.94 -9.83
C ASN A 429 8.15 -14.91 -10.04
N LEU A 430 8.49 -16.17 -10.31
CA LEU A 430 7.56 -17.28 -10.50
C LEU A 430 7.72 -18.32 -9.38
N ARG A 431 8.14 -17.86 -8.18
CA ARG A 431 8.22 -18.73 -7.01
C ARG A 431 6.81 -19.20 -6.64
N GLY A 432 6.63 -20.49 -6.38
CA GLY A 432 5.41 -20.96 -5.73
C GLY A 432 5.38 -20.54 -4.26
N THR A 433 4.18 -20.40 -3.70
CA THR A 433 4.03 -20.16 -2.25
C THR A 433 4.35 -21.40 -1.43
N PHE A 434 4.12 -22.58 -2.00
CA PHE A 434 4.36 -23.86 -1.34
C PHE A 434 5.55 -24.58 -1.96
N PRO A 435 6.16 -25.50 -1.20
CA PRO A 435 7.32 -26.22 -1.67
C PRO A 435 7.12 -27.11 -2.90
N ILE A 436 8.26 -27.51 -3.48
CA ILE A 436 8.29 -28.22 -4.76
C ILE A 436 8.28 -29.72 -4.53
N LEU A 437 7.19 -30.35 -4.97
CA LEU A 437 7.04 -31.80 -4.94
C LEU A 437 7.44 -32.48 -6.28
N ARG A 438 7.85 -31.70 -7.29
CA ARG A 438 8.25 -32.17 -8.63
C ARG A 438 9.61 -31.63 -9.03
N GLN A 439 10.49 -32.43 -9.64
CA GLN A 439 11.76 -31.89 -10.10
C GLN A 439 11.56 -30.70 -11.06
N PRO A 440 12.25 -29.57 -10.83
CA PRO A 440 12.21 -28.45 -11.77
C PRO A 440 12.62 -28.90 -13.17
N THR A 441 11.92 -28.40 -14.18
CA THR A 441 12.24 -28.62 -15.60
C THR A 441 13.47 -27.84 -16.05
N LEU A 442 13.78 -26.77 -15.34
CA LEU A 442 14.90 -25.88 -15.59
C LEU A 442 16.12 -26.32 -14.77
N ASP A 443 17.32 -26.09 -15.29
CA ASP A 443 18.57 -26.28 -14.58
C ASP A 443 19.37 -24.97 -14.47
N HIS A 444 20.51 -25.01 -13.80
CA HIS A 444 21.42 -23.87 -13.65
C HIS A 444 21.83 -23.18 -14.98
N THR A 445 21.82 -23.87 -16.12
CA THR A 445 22.19 -23.26 -17.41
C THR A 445 21.13 -22.25 -17.88
N HIS A 446 19.86 -22.48 -17.53
CA HIS A 446 18.76 -21.57 -17.83
C HIS A 446 18.82 -20.30 -16.98
N LEU A 447 19.26 -20.44 -15.72
CA LEU A 447 19.54 -19.31 -14.84
C LEU A 447 20.64 -18.42 -15.44
N VAL A 448 21.75 -19.03 -15.86
CA VAL A 448 22.87 -18.34 -16.53
C VAL A 448 22.40 -17.61 -17.79
N TYR A 449 21.60 -18.28 -18.63
CA TYR A 449 21.07 -17.70 -19.86
C TYR A 449 20.24 -16.44 -19.61
N LEU A 450 19.35 -16.44 -18.61
CA LEU A 450 18.55 -15.26 -18.27
C LEU A 450 19.41 -14.11 -17.74
N ILE A 451 20.37 -14.40 -16.87
CA ILE A 451 21.26 -13.37 -16.29
C ILE A 451 22.09 -12.70 -17.39
N GLU A 452 22.60 -13.49 -18.35
CA GLU A 452 23.40 -12.99 -19.47
C GLU A 452 22.55 -12.14 -20.44
N ARG A 453 21.31 -12.58 -20.73
CA ARG A 453 20.47 -11.98 -21.77
C ARG A 453 19.49 -10.91 -21.28
N CYS A 454 19.25 -10.82 -19.97
CA CYS A 454 18.41 -9.80 -19.36
C CYS A 454 19.27 -8.85 -18.50
N PRO A 455 19.94 -7.85 -19.10
CA PRO A 455 20.95 -7.03 -18.42
C PRO A 455 20.38 -6.10 -17.34
N SER A 456 19.05 -5.96 -17.25
CA SER A 456 18.38 -5.12 -16.24
C SER A 456 17.82 -5.92 -15.07
N ILE A 457 17.96 -7.24 -15.05
CA ILE A 457 17.33 -8.09 -14.05
C ILE A 457 17.95 -7.88 -12.66
N ARG A 458 17.11 -7.55 -11.68
CA ARG A 458 17.49 -7.29 -10.29
C ARG A 458 16.95 -8.35 -9.34
N VAL A 459 15.78 -8.89 -9.65
CA VAL A 459 15.12 -9.90 -8.83
C VAL A 459 14.74 -11.07 -9.72
N LEU A 460 15.22 -12.26 -9.35
CA LEU A 460 14.93 -13.49 -10.05
C LEU A 460 14.43 -14.54 -9.07
N GLY A 461 13.23 -15.08 -9.31
CA GLY A 461 12.66 -16.20 -8.57
C GLY A 461 12.17 -17.26 -9.51
N LEU A 462 12.95 -18.33 -9.66
CA LEU A 462 12.64 -19.47 -10.52
C LEU A 462 13.13 -20.74 -9.85
N PRO A 463 12.32 -21.80 -9.82
CA PRO A 463 12.80 -23.09 -9.38
C PRO A 463 13.74 -23.69 -10.42
N VAL A 464 14.96 -24.05 -10.01
CA VAL A 464 16.00 -24.61 -10.89
C VAL A 464 16.64 -25.83 -10.27
N ASP A 465 16.94 -26.84 -11.07
CA ASP A 465 17.74 -27.99 -10.64
C ASP A 465 19.23 -27.61 -10.69
N VAL A 466 19.83 -27.44 -9.51
CA VAL A 466 21.23 -27.05 -9.37
C VAL A 466 22.13 -28.22 -8.95
N ARG A 467 21.61 -29.45 -8.93
CA ARG A 467 22.39 -30.65 -8.60
C ARG A 467 23.60 -30.89 -9.52
N ARG A 468 23.50 -30.40 -10.75
CA ARG A 468 24.54 -30.57 -11.78
C ARG A 468 25.66 -29.52 -11.75
N VAL A 469 25.58 -28.53 -10.85
CA VAL A 469 26.60 -27.49 -10.72
C VAL A 469 27.94 -28.09 -10.29
N GLN A 470 29.01 -27.73 -10.98
CA GLN A 470 30.38 -28.18 -10.75
C GLN A 470 31.19 -27.17 -9.91
N GLY A 471 30.76 -25.91 -9.86
CA GLY A 471 31.42 -24.80 -9.15
C GLY A 471 32.52 -24.09 -9.96
N THR A 472 32.75 -24.52 -11.20
CA THR A 472 33.76 -23.95 -12.12
C THR A 472 33.12 -23.16 -13.26
N GLU A 473 31.78 -23.13 -13.33
CA GLU A 473 31.05 -22.41 -14.36
C GLU A 473 31.24 -20.90 -14.18
N SER A 474 31.46 -20.20 -15.29
CA SER A 474 31.60 -18.75 -15.32
C SER A 474 30.65 -18.15 -16.35
N ILE A 475 29.89 -17.13 -15.94
CA ILE A 475 28.96 -16.40 -16.80
C ILE A 475 29.76 -15.34 -17.58
N PRO A 476 29.74 -15.36 -18.91
CA PRO A 476 30.37 -14.32 -19.72
C PRO A 476 29.71 -12.96 -19.48
N GLY A 477 30.48 -11.89 -19.29
CA GLY A 477 29.94 -10.52 -19.23
C GLY A 477 30.25 -9.71 -17.97
N GLY A 478 30.85 -10.31 -16.93
CA GLY A 478 31.33 -9.57 -15.76
C GLY A 478 30.28 -9.41 -14.65
N ARG A 479 30.15 -8.21 -14.06
CA ARG A 479 29.24 -7.96 -12.91
C ARG A 479 27.80 -7.79 -13.39
N PHE A 480 26.89 -8.58 -12.82
CA PHE A 480 25.45 -8.50 -13.10
C PHE A 480 24.73 -7.68 -12.01
N PRO A 481 23.67 -6.93 -12.34
CA PRO A 481 22.94 -6.11 -11.36
C PRO A 481 21.94 -6.90 -10.52
N LEU A 482 22.03 -8.24 -10.52
CA LEU A 482 21.13 -9.11 -9.78
C LEU A 482 21.34 -8.90 -8.28
N GLN A 483 20.27 -8.50 -7.59
CA GLN A 483 20.27 -8.18 -6.16
C GLN A 483 19.67 -9.32 -5.34
N LYS A 484 18.63 -9.98 -5.85
CA LYS A 484 17.93 -11.05 -5.13
C LYS A 484 17.70 -12.27 -6.00
N LEU A 485 18.06 -13.44 -5.48
CA LEU A 485 17.78 -14.73 -6.10
C LEU A 485 16.91 -15.60 -5.16
N TYR A 486 15.66 -15.84 -5.54
CA TYR A 486 14.78 -16.76 -4.83
C TYR A 486 14.96 -18.18 -5.39
N VAL A 487 15.50 -19.06 -4.56
CA VAL A 487 15.86 -20.45 -4.92
C VAL A 487 14.85 -21.48 -4.41
N CYS A 488 13.70 -21.03 -3.89
CA CYS A 488 12.71 -21.85 -3.18
C CYS A 488 12.26 -23.11 -3.96
N GLY A 489 12.82 -24.26 -3.57
CA GLY A 489 12.53 -25.59 -4.11
C GLY A 489 13.52 -26.10 -5.16
N SER A 490 14.67 -25.42 -5.27
CA SER A 490 15.77 -25.80 -6.14
C SER A 490 16.60 -26.92 -5.50
N PRO A 491 16.56 -28.17 -6.00
CA PRO A 491 17.34 -29.26 -5.42
C PRO A 491 18.84 -29.03 -5.66
N ILE A 492 19.67 -29.40 -4.67
CA ILE A 492 21.11 -29.15 -4.66
C ILE A 492 21.87 -30.39 -4.21
N ASP A 493 22.93 -30.80 -4.89
CA ASP A 493 23.71 -31.99 -4.44
C ASP A 493 24.91 -31.61 -3.55
N SER A 494 25.43 -30.38 -3.70
CA SER A 494 26.61 -29.89 -2.97
C SER A 494 26.52 -28.39 -2.75
N SER A 495 26.40 -27.95 -1.49
CA SER A 495 26.43 -26.54 -1.10
C SER A 495 27.72 -25.86 -1.52
N GLU A 496 28.87 -26.51 -1.32
CA GLU A 496 30.19 -25.98 -1.67
C GLU A 496 30.30 -25.60 -3.16
N ARG A 497 29.80 -26.47 -4.07
CA ARG A 497 29.85 -26.21 -5.52
C ARG A 497 28.94 -25.06 -5.92
N VAL A 498 27.74 -25.00 -5.36
CA VAL A 498 26.80 -23.91 -5.63
C VAL A 498 27.31 -22.60 -5.03
N GLN A 499 27.89 -22.62 -3.83
CA GLN A 499 28.51 -21.45 -3.23
C GLN A 499 29.68 -20.93 -4.07
N ALA A 500 30.56 -21.83 -4.56
CA ALA A 500 31.64 -21.45 -5.47
C ALA A 500 31.12 -20.83 -6.78
N PHE A 501 30.06 -21.41 -7.36
CA PHE A 501 29.37 -20.85 -8.51
C PHE A 501 28.80 -19.44 -8.22
N MET A 502 28.13 -19.26 -7.07
CA MET A 502 27.52 -18.00 -6.67
C MET A 502 28.57 -16.92 -6.38
N GLN A 503 29.64 -17.23 -5.64
CA GLN A 503 30.72 -16.30 -5.37
C GLN A 503 31.46 -15.87 -6.64
N THR A 504 31.64 -16.80 -7.59
CA THR A 504 32.32 -16.52 -8.85
C THR A 504 31.51 -15.60 -9.76
N ASN A 505 30.18 -15.79 -9.82
CA ASN A 505 29.33 -15.15 -10.82
C ASN A 505 28.43 -14.04 -10.27
N LEU A 506 28.04 -14.14 -9.01
CA LEU A 506 27.02 -13.31 -8.36
C LEU A 506 27.44 -12.95 -6.91
N PRO A 507 28.63 -12.36 -6.68
CA PRO A 507 29.16 -12.16 -5.33
C PRO A 507 28.35 -11.19 -4.44
N GLU A 508 27.51 -10.33 -5.03
CA GLU A 508 26.72 -9.32 -4.31
C GLU A 508 25.22 -9.70 -4.19
N VAL A 509 24.82 -10.91 -4.61
CA VAL A 509 23.41 -11.31 -4.62
C VAL A 509 22.95 -11.81 -3.24
N GLU A 510 21.79 -11.34 -2.80
CA GLU A 510 21.07 -11.89 -1.66
C GLU A 510 20.35 -13.17 -2.10
N VAL A 511 20.79 -14.33 -1.60
CA VAL A 511 20.12 -15.60 -1.83
C VAL A 511 18.99 -15.76 -0.83
N VAL A 512 17.75 -15.77 -1.33
CA VAL A 512 16.56 -15.91 -0.50
C VAL A 512 16.02 -17.33 -0.62
N VAL A 513 16.23 -18.09 0.45
CA VAL A 513 15.86 -19.52 0.56
C VAL A 513 14.42 -19.69 1.03
N ARG A 514 13.90 -18.70 1.73
CA ARG A 514 12.66 -18.81 2.49
C ARG A 514 11.43 -18.83 1.58
N TYR A 515 10.65 -19.90 1.69
CA TYR A 515 9.19 -19.80 1.54
C TYR A 515 8.64 -18.82 2.59
N GLN A 516 7.40 -18.33 2.45
CA GLN A 516 6.86 -17.40 3.46
C GLN A 516 7.03 -18.00 4.88
N THR A 517 7.44 -17.15 5.83
CA THR A 517 8.15 -17.47 7.09
C THR A 517 7.44 -18.39 8.08
N TRP A 518 6.25 -18.89 7.78
CA TRP A 518 5.38 -19.67 8.67
C TRP A 518 5.02 -21.05 8.08
N LEU A 519 5.56 -21.41 6.90
CA LEU A 519 5.54 -22.76 6.35
C LEU A 519 6.55 -23.65 7.08
N TYR A 520 6.13 -24.27 8.19
CA TYR A 520 6.77 -25.48 8.70
C TYR A 520 6.21 -26.68 7.92
N THR A 521 6.88 -27.05 6.84
CA THR A 521 6.63 -28.35 6.23
C THR A 521 7.45 -29.39 7.01
N ASN A 522 6.79 -30.43 7.54
CA ASN A 522 7.46 -31.58 8.16
C ASN A 522 8.11 -32.51 7.12
N SER A 523 8.28 -32.08 5.86
CA SER A 523 8.93 -32.92 4.86
C SER A 523 10.44 -32.85 5.06
N GLU A 524 11.05 -33.99 5.42
CA GLU A 524 12.50 -34.10 5.62
C GLU A 524 13.29 -33.54 4.42
N SER A 525 12.78 -33.70 3.20
CA SER A 525 13.43 -33.22 1.98
C SER A 525 13.54 -31.70 1.87
N GLU A 526 12.58 -30.94 2.39
CA GLU A 526 12.60 -29.48 2.27
C GLU A 526 13.36 -28.81 3.39
N MET A 527 13.31 -29.37 4.60
CA MET A 527 14.21 -28.98 5.69
C MET A 527 15.66 -29.13 5.25
N VAL A 528 16.00 -30.25 4.57
CA VAL A 528 17.34 -30.47 4.03
C VAL A 528 17.72 -29.39 3.01
N TRP A 529 16.85 -29.02 2.07
CA TRP A 529 17.19 -27.96 1.11
C TRP A 529 17.25 -26.57 1.73
N ALA A 530 16.35 -26.24 2.65
CA ALA A 530 16.38 -24.95 3.33
C ALA A 530 17.63 -24.78 4.20
N GLU A 531 18.08 -25.85 4.86
CA GLU A 531 19.32 -25.88 5.63
C GLU A 531 20.55 -25.73 4.72
N VAL A 532 20.64 -26.55 3.66
CA VAL A 532 21.76 -26.54 2.71
C VAL A 532 21.89 -25.20 1.96
N TRP A 533 20.78 -24.55 1.62
CA TRP A 533 20.82 -23.21 1.04
C TRP A 533 21.02 -22.10 2.08
N GLY A 534 20.61 -22.32 3.33
CA GLY A 534 20.88 -21.42 4.45
C GLY A 534 22.39 -21.22 4.65
N ASP A 535 23.15 -22.31 4.59
CA ASP A 535 24.62 -22.30 4.66
C ASP A 535 25.31 -21.52 3.51
N ILE A 536 24.61 -21.25 2.41
CA ILE A 536 25.13 -20.50 1.25
C ILE A 536 24.86 -19.00 1.38
N GLY A 537 23.82 -18.61 2.15
CA GLY A 537 23.34 -17.24 2.27
C GLY A 537 23.92 -16.43 3.45
N ASP A 538 24.49 -17.11 4.45
CA ASP A 538 25.28 -16.52 5.55
C ASP A 538 26.76 -16.37 5.15
#